data_AF-A6GUW8-F1
#
_entry.id   AF-A6GUW8-F1
#
_cell.length_a   1.000
_cell.length_b   1.000
_cell.length_c   1.000
_cell.angle_alpha   90.00
_cell.angle_beta   90.00
_cell.angle_gamma   90.00
#
_symmetry.space_group_name_H-M   'P 1'
#
loop_
_entity.id
_entity.type
_entity.pdbx_description
1 polymer ?
#
loop_
_entity_poly.entity_id
_entity_poly.type
_entity_poly.pdbx_seq_one_letter_code
_entity_poly.pdbx_strand_id
1 'polypeptide(L)' 'NFNPECAAASKFTVVEVEEIVEVGALDPNFIHTPGIYVQRVVLNANPEKRIEKRTLATPAQ' A
#
# COMPACT_ATOMS: atom_id res chain seq x y z
N ASN A 1 5.94 -6.72 2.18
CA ASN A 1 7.17 -6.08 1.67
C ASN A 1 7.69 -5.18 2.79
N PHE A 2 8.62 -4.26 2.52
CA PHE A 2 9.25 -3.40 3.54
C PHE A 2 8.48 -2.10 3.87
N ASN A 3 7.25 -1.95 3.37
CA ASN A 3 6.53 -0.68 3.49
C ASN A 3 6.26 -0.27 4.96
N PRO A 4 5.83 -1.17 5.88
CA PRO A 4 5.61 -0.81 7.29
C PRO A 4 6.90 -0.41 8.02
N GLU A 5 8.00 -1.13 7.77
CA GLU A 5 9.29 -0.87 8.41
C GLU A 5 9.88 0.48 7.97
N CYS A 6 9.75 0.81 6.68
CA CYS A 6 10.14 2.11 6.14
C CYS A 6 9.32 3.26 6.75
N ALA A 7 8.01 3.07 6.93
CA ALA A 7 7.14 4.07 7.56
C ALA A 7 7.53 4.34 9.02
N ALA A 8 7.82 3.28 9.80
CA ALA A 8 8.15 3.40 11.21
C ALA A 8 9.56 3.99 11.46
N ALA A 9 10.53 3.73 10.57
CA ALA A 9 11.89 4.23 10.69
C ALA A 9 12.06 5.69 10.23
N SER A 10 11.05 6.27 9.58
CA SER A 10 11.15 7.58 8.96
C SER A 10 10.77 8.71 9.92
N LYS A 11 11.49 9.84 9.83
CA LYS A 11 11.09 11.08 10.51
C LYS A 11 9.81 11.69 9.90
N PHE A 12 9.64 11.48 8.59
CA PHE A 12 8.50 11.99 7.83
C PHE A 12 8.18 11.01 6.70
N THR A 13 6.94 10.51 6.71
CA THR A 13 6.41 9.44 5.87
C THR A 13 5.27 10.00 5.03
N VAL A 14 5.43 9.83 3.71
CA VAL A 14 4.37 10.04 2.73
C VAL A 14 4.01 8.68 2.16
N VAL A 15 2.73 8.31 2.20
CA VAL A 15 2.24 7.08 1.58
C VAL A 15 1.43 7.40 0.32
N GLU A 16 1.72 6.67 -0.75
CA GLU A 16 0.89 6.63 -1.94
C GLU A 16 -0.09 5.45 -1.81
N VAL A 17 -1.38 5.71 -2.01
CA VAL A 17 -2.45 4.70 -1.84
C VAL A 17 -3.38 4.70 -3.04
N GLU A 18 -4.00 3.55 -3.32
CA GLU A 18 -4.98 3.39 -4.40
C GLU A 18 -6.37 3.91 -4.01
N GLU A 19 -6.68 3.94 -2.71
CA GLU A 19 -7.98 4.37 -2.19
C GLU A 19 -7.80 5.17 -0.90
N ILE A 20 -8.63 6.19 -0.73
CA ILE A 20 -8.80 6.92 0.53
C ILE A 20 -10.24 6.71 0.98
N VAL A 21 -10.40 6.29 2.23
CA VAL A 21 -11.71 6.07 2.86
C VAL A 21 -11.87 6.94 4.10
N GLU A 22 -13.10 7.11 4.53
CA GLU A 22 -13.43 7.85 5.75
C GLU A 22 -12.91 7.14 7.01
N VAL A 23 -12.67 7.92 8.06
CA VAL A 23 -12.23 7.38 9.36
C VAL A 23 -13.28 6.43 9.91
N GLY A 24 -12.83 5.23 10.30
CA GLY A 24 -13.71 4.17 10.80
C GLY A 24 -14.26 3.24 9.73
N ALA A 25 -14.02 3.50 8.43
CA ALA A 25 -14.41 2.59 7.36
C ALA A 25 -13.56 1.31 7.32
N LEU A 26 -12.32 1.36 7.83
CA LEU A 26 -11.44 0.20 7.97
C LEU A 26 -11.57 -0.41 9.37
N ASP A 27 -11.72 -1.73 9.44
CA ASP A 27 -11.68 -2.48 10.70
C ASP A 27 -10.27 -2.39 11.32
N PRO A 28 -10.13 -1.97 12.59
CA PRO A 28 -8.85 -1.87 13.28
C PRO A 28 -7.99 -3.15 13.24
N ASN A 29 -8.61 -4.33 13.20
CA ASN A 29 -7.89 -5.61 13.13
C ASN A 29 -7.19 -5.85 11.78
N PHE A 30 -7.55 -5.09 10.75
CA PHE A 30 -6.99 -5.18 9.40
C PHE A 30 -6.07 -3.99 9.06
N ILE A 31 -5.77 -3.11 10.01
CA ILE A 31 -4.80 -2.04 9.82
C ILE A 31 -3.37 -2.60 9.92
N HIS A 32 -2.68 -2.68 8.78
CA HIS A 32 -1.30 -3.18 8.74
C HIS A 32 -0.25 -2.18 9.24
N THR A 33 -0.38 -0.91 8.85
CA THR A 33 0.52 0.17 9.28
C THR A 33 -0.31 1.22 10.01
N PRO A 34 -0.16 1.35 11.34
CA PRO A 34 -0.89 2.35 12.10
C PRO A 34 -0.67 3.78 11.58
N GLY A 35 -1.74 4.57 11.52
CA GLY A 35 -1.69 5.94 10.98
C GLY A 35 -0.74 6.89 11.70
N ILE A 36 -0.32 6.58 12.93
CA ILE A 36 0.67 7.38 13.68
C ILE A 36 2.03 7.47 12.96
N TYR A 37 2.38 6.47 12.14
CA TYR A 37 3.62 6.45 11.36
C TYR A 37 3.52 7.23 10.05
N VAL A 38 2.37 7.80 9.71
CA VAL A 38 2.09 8.43 8.40
C VAL A 38 1.74 9.90 8.60
N GLN A 39 2.48 10.80 7.92
CA GLN A 39 2.24 12.24 8.02
C GLN A 39 1.48 12.81 6.82
N ARG A 40 1.59 12.19 5.63
CA ARG A 40 0.84 12.57 4.44
C ARG A 40 0.37 11.34 3.67
N VAL A 41 -0.82 11.45 3.11
CA VAL A 41 -1.41 10.45 2.21
C VAL A 41 -1.62 11.10 0.85
N VAL A 42 -1.21 10.41 -0.21
CA VAL A 42 -1.39 10.84 -1.60
C VAL A 42 -2.18 9.75 -2.32
N LEU A 43 -3.29 10.14 -2.96
CA LEU A 43 -4.09 9.23 -3.77
C LEU A 43 -3.47 9.08 -5.15
N ASN A 44 -3.14 7.85 -5.53
CA ASN A 44 -2.92 7.44 -6.90
C ASN A 44 -3.89 6.30 -7.22
N ALA A 45 -5.07 6.64 -7.77
CA ALA A 45 -6.12 5.66 -8.02
C ALA A 45 -5.77 4.62 -9.11
N ASN A 46 -4.76 4.89 -9.95
CA ASN A 46 -4.39 4.01 -11.06
C ASN A 46 -2.85 3.93 -11.19
N PRO A 47 -2.15 3.31 -10.22
CA PRO A 47 -0.70 3.20 -10.28
C PRO A 47 -0.28 2.16 -11.33
N GLU A 48 0.84 2.42 -11.99
CA GLU A 48 1.44 1.45 -12.91
C GLU A 48 2.08 0.29 -12.11
N LYS A 49 1.43 -0.87 -12.07
CA LYS A 49 1.97 -2.09 -11.44
C LYS A 49 2.78 -2.91 -12.43
N ARG A 50 4.06 -2.57 -12.59
CA ARG A 50 4.96 -3.29 -13.50
C ARG A 50 5.22 -4.73 -13.04
N ILE A 51 5.10 -5.67 -13.97
CA ILE A 51 5.57 -7.05 -13.78
C ILE A 51 6.92 -7.16 -14.48
N GLU A 52 7.99 -7.24 -13.70
CA GLU A 52 9.35 -7.34 -14.24
C GLU A 52 9.54 -8.56 -15.15
N LYS A 53 9.03 -9.71 -14.72
CA LYS A 53 9.07 -10.96 -15.48
C LYS A 53 7.71 -11.66 -15.45
N ARG A 54 6.95 -11.55 -16.54
CA ARG A 54 5.64 -12.18 -16.70
C ARG A 54 5.80 -13.63 -17.19
N THR A 55 5.80 -14.58 -16.26
CA THR A 55 5.84 -16.02 -16.55
C THR A 55 4.42 -16.58 -16.50
N LEU A 56 3.97 -17.24 -17.58
CA LEU A 56 2.65 -17.87 -17.67
C LEU A 56 2.82 -19.37 -17.85
N ALA A 57 1.96 -20.17 -17.22
CA ALA A 57 1.84 -21.59 -17.55
C ALA A 57 1.20 -21.75 -18.93
N THR A 58 1.58 -22.78 -19.68
CA THR A 58 0.87 -23.16 -20.90
C THR A 58 -0.55 -23.62 -20.52
N PRO A 59 -1.61 -23.15 -21.19
CA PRO A 59 -2.97 -23.62 -20.91
C PRO A 59 -3.06 -25.14 -21.06
N ALA A 60 -3.78 -25.81 -20.14
CA ALA A 60 -4.16 -27.20 -20.36
C ALA A 60 -5.07 -27.27 -21.61
N GLN A 61 -4.83 -28.27 -22.46
CA GLN A 61 -5.63 -28.51 -23.68
C GLN A 61 -7.08 -28.83 -23.35
#